data_AF-A0A516PVV6-F1
#
_entry.id   AF-A0A516PVV6-F1
#
_cell.length_a   1.000
_cell.length_b   1.000
_cell.length_c   1.000
_cell.angle_alpha   90.00
_cell.angle_beta   90.00
_cell.angle_gamma   90.00
#
_symmetry.space_group_name_H-M   'P 1'
#
loop_
_entity.id
_entity.type
_entity.pdbx_description
1 polymer ?
#
loop_
_entity_poly.entity_id
_entity_poly.type
_entity_poly.pdbx_seq_one_letter_code
_entity_poly.pdbx_strand_id
1 'polypeptide(L)'
;MDPLDLYLAPAEFVWRPADNTYHSIFSDDPELDRVGIQLDLHRYDLAQWRSPDFDWPEPQRAELAGGWITYDPTGEIKDLIADRTSMSDQQRLAILDASLNQAFALIPDDDAEGHWNMLGGPEAFDRLQAGYQELARALFAYHRKWRPWRSRELRGLQDLTWLPTGFRDNAAELLTASGHDFTAYRRRAAALRAAFNALIARLQADGTYGDDPDNESFLRIYDEPGRAWNMDDWNAEHTRRHSP
;
A
#
# COMPACT_ATOMS: atom_id res chain seq x y z
N MET A 1 31.15 -1.38 -24.82
CA MET A 1 30.69 0.01 -25.02
C MET A 1 30.60 0.62 -23.64
N ASP A 2 31.18 1.82 -23.45
CA ASP A 2 30.90 2.63 -22.28
C ASP A 2 29.37 2.77 -22.21
N PRO A 3 28.67 2.21 -21.20
CA PRO A 3 27.36 1.65 -21.49
C PRO A 3 26.25 2.71 -21.55
N LEU A 4 26.54 3.99 -21.31
CA LEU A 4 25.51 5.00 -21.16
C LEU A 4 25.95 6.37 -21.70
N ASP A 5 25.35 6.79 -22.81
CA ASP A 5 25.41 8.17 -23.28
C ASP A 5 24.32 8.99 -22.57
N LEU A 6 24.73 9.79 -21.58
CA LEU A 6 23.83 10.66 -20.81
C LEU A 6 23.17 11.75 -21.66
N TYR A 7 23.66 11.99 -22.87
CA TYR A 7 23.14 12.98 -23.81
C TYR A 7 22.17 12.39 -24.84
N LEU A 8 21.91 11.07 -24.79
CA LEU A 8 20.93 10.44 -25.69
C LEU A 8 19.49 10.92 -25.41
N ALA A 9 19.13 11.06 -24.14
CA ALA A 9 17.83 11.57 -23.70
C ALA A 9 17.92 12.23 -22.32
N PRO A 10 17.25 13.38 -22.08
CA PRO A 10 17.13 13.98 -20.75
C PRO A 10 16.38 13.04 -19.78
N ALA A 11 16.54 13.26 -18.47
CA ALA A 11 15.80 12.49 -17.46
C ALA A 11 14.30 12.87 -17.45
N GLU A 12 13.98 14.16 -17.56
CA GLU A 12 12.61 14.66 -17.61
C GLU A 12 12.49 15.63 -18.78
N PHE A 13 11.51 15.40 -19.66
CA PHE A 13 11.33 16.22 -20.87
C PHE A 13 9.91 16.10 -21.44
N VAL A 14 9.56 17.05 -22.31
CA VAL A 14 8.42 16.93 -23.23
C VAL A 14 8.97 16.54 -24.60
N TRP A 15 8.56 15.39 -25.11
CA TRP A 15 8.85 14.96 -26.48
C TRP A 15 7.77 15.51 -27.41
N ARG A 16 8.18 16.17 -28.49
CA ARG A 16 7.29 16.58 -29.58
C ARG A 16 7.47 15.61 -30.75
N PRO A 17 6.50 14.70 -31.01
CA PRO A 17 6.67 13.69 -32.05
C PRO A 17 6.77 14.27 -33.47
N ALA A 18 6.13 15.42 -33.72
CA ALA A 18 6.02 16.01 -35.05
C ALA A 18 7.37 16.40 -35.66
N ASP A 19 8.31 16.85 -34.83
CA ASP A 19 9.66 17.27 -35.25
C ASP A 19 10.77 16.49 -34.51
N ASN A 20 10.39 15.51 -33.69
CA ASN A 20 11.29 14.67 -32.91
C ASN A 20 12.26 15.46 -32.03
N THR A 21 11.75 16.49 -31.36
CA THR A 21 12.53 17.34 -30.47
C THR A 21 12.18 17.13 -28.99
N TYR A 22 13.15 17.44 -28.13
CA TYR A 22 13.07 17.31 -26.68
C TYR A 22 13.03 18.71 -26.06
N HIS A 23 12.06 18.96 -25.19
CA HIS A 23 11.83 20.26 -24.56
C HIS A 23 11.84 20.14 -23.05
N SER A 24 12.14 21.25 -22.38
CA SER A 24 12.02 21.34 -20.93
C SER A 24 10.55 21.18 -20.49
N ILE A 25 10.32 20.47 -19.39
CA ILE A 25 9.02 20.41 -18.71
C ILE A 25 8.60 21.77 -18.11
N PHE A 26 9.50 22.75 -18.09
CA PHE A 26 9.23 24.13 -17.68
C PHE A 26 9.04 25.07 -18.88
N SER A 27 8.79 24.54 -20.07
CA SER A 27 8.51 25.35 -21.24
C SER A 27 7.13 26.00 -21.13
N ASP A 28 7.05 27.30 -21.40
CA ASP A 28 5.79 28.04 -21.48
C ASP A 28 5.14 27.97 -22.89
N ASP A 29 5.58 27.06 -23.77
CA ASP A 29 5.03 26.91 -25.13
C ASP A 29 3.66 26.19 -25.10
N PRO A 30 2.54 26.88 -25.36
CA PRO A 30 1.21 26.28 -25.26
C PRO A 30 0.96 25.15 -26.27
N GLU A 31 1.72 25.11 -27.37
CA GLU A 31 1.63 23.99 -28.31
C GLU A 31 2.23 22.72 -27.71
N LEU A 32 3.28 22.81 -26.87
CA LEU A 32 3.82 21.64 -26.17
C LEU A 32 2.81 21.04 -25.20
N ASP A 33 2.01 21.85 -24.52
CA ASP A 33 0.94 21.35 -23.65
C ASP A 33 -0.14 20.58 -24.43
N ARG A 34 -0.35 20.97 -25.69
CA ARG A 34 -1.40 20.39 -26.55
C ARG A 34 -0.97 19.11 -27.26
N VAL A 35 0.28 19.05 -27.75
CA VAL A 35 0.75 17.96 -28.61
C VAL A 35 1.98 17.21 -28.08
N GLY A 36 2.61 17.74 -27.04
CA GLY A 36 3.78 17.14 -26.42
C GLY A 36 3.42 15.95 -25.53
N ILE A 37 4.38 15.05 -25.38
CA ILE A 37 4.30 13.90 -24.47
C ILE A 37 5.34 14.10 -23.38
N GLN A 38 4.89 14.36 -22.15
CA GLN A 38 5.80 14.44 -21.01
C GLN A 38 6.29 13.04 -20.63
N LEU A 39 7.60 12.90 -20.49
CA LEU A 39 8.29 11.66 -20.17
C LEU A 39 9.23 11.89 -18.98
N ASP A 40 9.27 10.90 -18.09
CA ASP A 40 10.19 10.81 -16.96
C ASP A 40 10.92 9.46 -17.07
N LEU A 41 12.25 9.52 -17.15
CA LEU A 41 13.13 8.38 -17.34
C LEU A 41 13.95 8.15 -16.07
N HIS A 42 13.61 7.08 -15.36
CA HIS A 42 14.41 6.60 -14.25
C HIS A 42 15.51 5.64 -14.71
N ARG A 43 16.69 5.78 -14.12
CA ARG A 43 17.84 4.91 -14.33
C ARG A 43 18.15 4.20 -13.03
N TYR A 44 18.35 2.89 -13.12
CA TYR A 44 18.61 2.05 -11.96
C TYR A 44 19.91 1.29 -12.15
N ASP A 45 20.67 1.14 -11.06
CA ASP A 45 21.82 0.24 -11.05
C ASP A 45 21.32 -1.21 -11.02
N LEU A 46 21.49 -1.90 -12.14
CA LEU A 46 21.04 -3.26 -12.29
C LEU A 46 21.76 -4.22 -11.33
N ALA A 47 23.01 -3.96 -10.95
CA ALA A 47 23.72 -4.81 -9.99
C ALA A 47 23.08 -4.71 -8.59
N GLN A 48 22.76 -3.49 -8.16
CA GLN A 48 22.00 -3.27 -6.93
C GLN A 48 20.61 -3.92 -7.00
N TRP A 49 19.90 -3.74 -8.11
CA TRP A 49 18.53 -4.25 -8.27
C TRP A 49 18.44 -5.78 -8.35
N ARG A 50 19.52 -6.44 -8.75
CA ARG A 50 19.67 -7.91 -8.69
C ARG A 50 20.01 -8.43 -7.31
N SER A 51 20.50 -7.58 -6.41
CA SER A 51 20.88 -8.00 -5.07
C SER A 51 19.67 -8.56 -4.33
N PRO A 52 19.75 -9.78 -3.76
CA PRO A 52 18.65 -10.33 -2.96
C PRO A 52 18.35 -9.46 -1.73
N ASP A 53 19.36 -8.77 -1.20
CA ASP A 53 19.27 -7.93 0.00
C ASP A 53 18.71 -6.53 -0.29
N PHE A 54 18.61 -6.14 -1.56
CA PHE A 54 18.04 -4.84 -1.92
C PHE A 54 16.52 -4.94 -1.97
N ASP A 55 15.82 -4.29 -1.04
CA ASP A 55 14.36 -4.25 -1.07
C ASP A 55 13.85 -3.25 -2.12
N TRP A 56 13.17 -3.74 -3.16
CA TRP A 56 12.57 -2.85 -4.16
C TRP A 56 11.42 -2.07 -3.50
N PRO A 57 11.40 -0.74 -3.58
CA PRO A 57 10.31 0.00 -2.97
C PRO A 57 8.97 -0.34 -3.64
N GLU A 58 7.94 -0.48 -2.82
CA GLU A 58 6.65 -1.05 -3.22
C GLU A 58 6.00 -0.35 -4.43
N PRO A 59 5.98 1.00 -4.52
CA PRO A 59 5.43 1.68 -5.69
C PRO A 59 6.11 1.33 -7.00
N GLN A 60 7.43 1.16 -7.00
CA GLN A 60 8.19 0.74 -8.18
C GLN A 60 7.86 -0.70 -8.57
N ARG A 61 7.67 -1.59 -7.59
CA ARG A 61 7.18 -2.95 -7.88
C ARG A 61 5.81 -2.91 -8.56
N ALA A 62 4.90 -2.04 -8.08
CA ALA A 62 3.58 -1.88 -8.67
C ALA A 62 3.63 -1.35 -10.11
N GLU A 63 4.49 -0.36 -10.39
CA GLU A 63 4.69 0.17 -11.74
C GLU A 63 5.27 -0.87 -12.70
N LEU A 64 6.32 -1.59 -12.27
CA LEU A 64 6.98 -2.58 -13.10
C LEU A 64 6.10 -3.81 -13.34
N ALA A 65 5.27 -4.21 -12.38
CA ALA A 65 4.31 -5.31 -12.55
C ALA A 65 3.28 -5.06 -13.67
N GLY A 66 2.90 -3.79 -13.87
CA GLY A 66 1.98 -3.36 -14.93
C GLY A 66 2.66 -2.83 -16.19
N GLY A 67 3.99 -2.77 -16.19
CA GLY A 67 4.79 -2.22 -17.28
C GLY A 67 4.88 -3.16 -18.48
N TRP A 68 5.47 -2.65 -19.57
CA TRP A 68 5.82 -3.43 -20.75
C TRP A 68 7.30 -3.26 -21.05
N ILE A 69 7.91 -4.32 -21.59
CA ILE A 69 9.34 -4.36 -21.87
C ILE A 69 9.54 -3.98 -23.34
N THR A 70 10.22 -2.87 -23.56
CA THR A 70 10.49 -2.36 -24.91
C THR A 70 11.71 -3.04 -25.53
N TYR A 71 12.70 -3.41 -24.70
CA TYR A 71 13.95 -4.03 -25.12
C TYR A 71 14.55 -4.88 -23.99
N ASP A 72 14.71 -6.19 -24.25
CA ASP A 72 15.39 -7.15 -23.38
C ASP A 72 15.83 -8.36 -24.21
N PRO A 73 17.02 -8.31 -24.84
CA PRO A 73 17.44 -9.34 -25.79
C PRO A 73 17.76 -10.68 -25.13
N THR A 74 18.03 -10.71 -23.83
CA THR A 74 18.37 -11.93 -23.09
C THR A 74 17.18 -12.52 -22.33
N GLY A 75 16.13 -11.72 -22.10
CA GLY A 75 15.00 -12.10 -21.24
C GLY A 75 15.28 -11.95 -19.75
N GLU A 76 16.50 -11.56 -19.38
CA GLU A 76 16.94 -11.51 -17.98
C GLU A 76 16.21 -10.41 -17.19
N ILE A 77 15.88 -9.29 -17.83
CA ILE A 77 15.16 -8.19 -17.18
C ILE A 77 13.70 -8.59 -16.96
N LYS A 78 13.10 -9.26 -17.95
CA LYS A 78 11.75 -9.79 -17.83
C LYS A 78 11.63 -10.76 -16.67
N ASP A 79 12.57 -11.70 -16.56
CA ASP A 79 12.55 -12.70 -15.50
C ASP A 79 12.79 -12.07 -14.13
N LEU A 80 13.72 -11.12 -14.03
CA LEU A 80 13.96 -10.35 -12.80
C LEU A 80 12.71 -9.57 -12.36
N ILE A 81 12.07 -8.84 -13.27
CA ILE A 81 10.84 -8.09 -12.95
C ILE A 81 9.73 -9.06 -12.53
N ALA A 82 9.52 -10.16 -13.26
CA ALA A 82 8.48 -11.14 -12.94
C ALA A 82 8.67 -11.75 -11.54
N ASP A 83 9.90 -12.14 -11.20
CA ASP A 83 10.25 -12.68 -9.88
C ASP A 83 10.00 -11.63 -8.78
N ARG A 84 10.59 -10.44 -8.93
CA ARG A 84 10.62 -9.39 -7.90
C ARG A 84 9.30 -8.64 -7.72
N THR A 85 8.41 -8.71 -8.70
CA THR A 85 7.06 -8.13 -8.63
C THR A 85 5.97 -9.16 -8.33
N SER A 86 6.30 -10.44 -8.26
CA SER A 86 5.37 -11.44 -7.73
C SER A 86 5.19 -11.25 -6.21
N MET A 87 3.95 -11.38 -5.72
CA MET A 87 3.65 -11.36 -4.29
C MET A 87 3.40 -12.78 -3.80
N SER A 88 4.32 -13.28 -2.97
CA SER A 88 4.18 -14.60 -2.35
C SER A 88 3.05 -14.63 -1.33
N ASP A 89 2.56 -15.81 -0.99
CA ASP A 89 1.55 -16.00 0.06
C ASP A 89 2.02 -15.48 1.41
N GLN A 90 3.30 -15.69 1.73
CA GLN A 90 3.91 -15.20 2.96
C GLN A 90 3.92 -13.66 3.01
N GLN A 91 4.32 -13.00 1.91
CA GLN A 91 4.30 -11.53 1.83
C GLN A 91 2.88 -11.00 1.92
N ARG A 92 1.94 -11.63 1.19
CA ARG A 92 0.52 -11.30 1.25
C ARG A 92 0.01 -11.37 2.68
N LEU A 93 0.22 -12.49 3.37
CA LEU A 93 -0.25 -12.70 4.74
C LEU A 93 0.41 -11.72 5.71
N ALA A 94 1.72 -11.49 5.64
CA ALA A 94 2.41 -10.54 6.50
C ALA A 94 1.85 -9.11 6.36
N ILE A 95 1.52 -8.69 5.13
CA ILE A 95 0.88 -7.40 4.88
C ILE A 95 -0.53 -7.36 5.46
N LEU A 96 -1.34 -8.41 5.20
CA LEU A 96 -2.70 -8.49 5.73
C LEU A 96 -2.72 -8.50 7.26
N ASP A 97 -1.85 -9.27 7.90
CA ASP A 97 -1.75 -9.34 9.36
C ASP A 97 -1.41 -7.97 9.93
N ALA A 98 -0.37 -7.32 9.41
CA ALA A 98 0.03 -5.99 9.87
C ALA A 98 -1.10 -4.96 9.68
N SER A 99 -1.77 -4.97 8.52
CA SER A 99 -2.83 -4.01 8.23
C SER A 99 -4.10 -4.24 9.06
N LEU A 100 -4.49 -5.49 9.31
CA LEU A 100 -5.63 -5.80 10.17
C LEU A 100 -5.34 -5.36 11.60
N ASN A 101 -4.20 -5.76 12.16
CA ASN A 101 -3.82 -5.41 13.52
C ASN A 101 -3.78 -3.88 13.74
N GLN A 102 -3.21 -3.13 12.81
CA GLN A 102 -3.22 -1.67 12.87
C GLN A 102 -4.62 -1.08 12.70
N ALA A 103 -5.44 -1.62 11.79
CA ALA A 103 -6.78 -1.13 11.55
C ALA A 103 -7.71 -1.24 12.76
N PHE A 104 -7.64 -2.36 13.51
CA PHE A 104 -8.40 -2.55 14.75
C PHE A 104 -8.07 -1.49 15.80
N ALA A 105 -6.81 -1.05 15.87
CA ALA A 105 -6.44 0.05 16.74
C ALA A 105 -6.89 1.41 16.20
N LEU A 106 -6.78 1.64 14.89
CA LEU A 106 -6.94 2.97 14.29
C LEU A 106 -8.41 3.38 14.09
N ILE A 107 -9.27 2.44 13.70
CA ILE A 107 -10.67 2.71 13.39
C ILE A 107 -11.52 2.41 14.62
N PRO A 108 -12.28 3.39 15.15
CA PRO A 108 -13.10 3.12 16.32
C PRO A 108 -14.17 2.08 15.98
N ASP A 109 -14.36 1.15 16.91
CA ASP A 109 -15.54 0.31 17.00
C ASP A 109 -16.73 1.18 17.43
N ASP A 110 -17.49 0.79 18.43
CA ASP A 110 -18.73 1.47 18.79
C ASP A 110 -18.52 2.77 19.59
N ASP A 111 -17.28 3.12 19.96
CA ASP A 111 -16.93 4.31 20.75
C ASP A 111 -16.23 5.42 19.95
N ALA A 112 -16.86 5.84 18.83
CA ALA A 112 -16.37 6.99 18.07
C ALA A 112 -16.36 8.30 18.90
N GLU A 113 -17.32 8.45 19.83
CA GLU A 113 -17.43 9.64 20.68
C GLU A 113 -16.29 9.73 21.71
N GLY A 114 -15.97 8.63 22.38
CA GLY A 114 -14.84 8.57 23.31
C GLY A 114 -13.51 8.86 22.62
N HIS A 115 -13.27 8.27 21.44
CA HIS A 115 -12.08 8.57 20.64
C HIS A 115 -12.01 10.05 20.24
N TRP A 116 -13.13 10.63 19.79
CA TRP A 116 -13.19 12.04 19.43
C TRP A 116 -12.90 12.96 20.62
N ASN A 117 -13.49 12.67 21.78
CA ASN A 117 -13.31 13.46 23.00
C ASN A 117 -11.88 13.36 23.56
N MET A 118 -11.23 12.21 23.41
CA MET A 118 -9.86 11.99 23.87
C MET A 118 -8.82 12.67 22.96
N LEU A 119 -8.96 12.53 21.64
CA LEU A 119 -7.95 12.96 20.65
C LEU A 119 -8.19 14.40 20.17
N GLY A 120 -9.44 14.86 20.17
CA GLY A 120 -9.86 16.07 19.47
C GLY A 120 -9.88 15.88 17.94
N GLY A 121 -10.49 16.84 17.25
CA GLY A 121 -10.82 16.69 15.83
C GLY A 121 -9.64 16.40 14.88
N PRO A 122 -8.56 17.21 14.88
CA PRO A 122 -7.43 17.01 13.97
C PRO A 122 -6.78 15.62 14.11
N GLU A 123 -6.46 15.20 15.34
CA GLU A 123 -5.82 13.91 15.60
C GLU A 123 -6.77 12.74 15.31
N ALA A 124 -8.06 12.88 15.63
CA ALA A 124 -9.06 11.88 15.29
C ALA A 124 -9.16 11.66 13.76
N PHE A 125 -9.15 12.72 12.95
CA PHE A 125 -9.16 12.59 11.49
C PHE A 125 -7.86 12.04 10.92
N ASP A 126 -6.71 12.38 11.50
CA ASP A 126 -5.41 11.82 11.11
C ASP A 126 -5.36 10.30 11.38
N ARG A 127 -5.89 9.86 12.53
CA ARG A 127 -6.04 8.44 12.84
C ARG A 127 -6.91 7.70 11.81
N LEU A 128 -8.04 8.29 11.39
CA LEU A 128 -8.86 7.71 10.31
C LEU A 128 -8.13 7.71 8.96
N GLN A 129 -7.26 8.69 8.71
CA GLN A 129 -6.42 8.68 7.52
C GLN A 129 -5.43 7.52 7.55
N ALA A 130 -4.78 7.27 8.69
CA ALA A 130 -3.92 6.08 8.87
C ALA A 130 -4.73 4.78 8.68
N GLY A 131 -5.94 4.69 9.25
CA GLY A 131 -6.83 3.54 9.02
C GLY A 131 -7.16 3.33 7.53
N TYR A 132 -7.43 4.40 6.78
CA TYR A 132 -7.61 4.31 5.33
C TYR A 132 -6.36 3.79 4.61
N GLN A 133 -5.14 4.18 5.04
CA GLN A 133 -3.90 3.67 4.44
C GLN A 133 -3.77 2.16 4.63
N GLU A 134 -4.13 1.64 5.81
CA GLU A 134 -4.14 0.20 6.07
C GLU A 134 -5.22 -0.53 5.25
N LEU A 135 -6.39 0.08 5.05
CA LEU A 135 -7.43 -0.49 4.18
C LEU A 135 -6.91 -0.65 2.76
N ALA A 136 -6.31 0.39 2.21
CA ALA A 136 -5.77 0.37 0.86
C ALA A 136 -4.68 -0.69 0.73
N ARG A 137 -3.75 -0.74 1.68
CA ARG A 137 -2.67 -1.73 1.73
C ARG A 137 -3.20 -3.17 1.78
N ALA A 138 -4.18 -3.44 2.65
CA ALA A 138 -4.80 -4.76 2.76
C ALA A 138 -5.58 -5.15 1.49
N LEU A 139 -6.28 -4.21 0.84
CA LEU A 139 -6.97 -4.46 -0.43
C LEU A 139 -5.98 -4.82 -1.55
N PHE A 140 -4.87 -4.09 -1.68
CA PHE A 140 -3.84 -4.44 -2.67
C PHE A 140 -3.24 -5.84 -2.39
N ALA A 141 -2.92 -6.14 -1.13
CA ALA A 141 -2.40 -7.45 -0.73
C ALA A 141 -3.40 -8.58 -1.00
N TYR A 142 -4.68 -8.39 -0.68
CA TYR A 142 -5.74 -9.36 -1.00
C TYR A 142 -5.74 -9.74 -2.49
N HIS A 143 -5.52 -8.75 -3.36
CA HIS A 143 -5.40 -8.93 -4.81
C HIS A 143 -4.01 -9.38 -5.29
N ARG A 144 -3.07 -9.63 -4.39
CA ARG A 144 -1.65 -9.92 -4.68
C ARG A 144 -0.99 -8.87 -5.56
N LYS A 145 -1.37 -7.61 -5.38
CA LYS A 145 -0.81 -6.46 -6.09
C LYS A 145 -0.01 -5.62 -5.11
N TRP A 146 1.09 -5.05 -5.58
CA TRP A 146 1.83 -4.02 -4.85
C TRP A 146 1.07 -2.70 -4.89
N ARG A 147 1.13 -1.95 -3.79
CA ARG A 147 0.50 -0.64 -3.70
C ARG A 147 1.26 0.38 -4.56
N PRO A 148 0.60 1.09 -5.48
CA PRO A 148 1.25 2.12 -6.29
C PRO A 148 1.51 3.38 -5.45
N TRP A 149 2.17 4.37 -6.07
CA TRP A 149 2.32 5.70 -5.49
C TRP A 149 0.98 6.26 -5.00
N ARG A 150 1.00 6.98 -3.88
CA ARG A 150 -0.21 7.56 -3.28
C ARG A 150 -1.02 8.42 -4.26
N SER A 151 -0.34 9.16 -5.15
CA SER A 151 -0.96 9.97 -6.19
C SER A 151 -1.76 9.17 -7.24
N ARG A 152 -1.51 7.86 -7.35
CA ARG A 152 -2.15 6.94 -8.30
C ARG A 152 -2.99 5.86 -7.61
N GLU A 153 -3.00 5.84 -6.28
CA GLU A 153 -3.62 4.79 -5.48
C GLU A 153 -5.11 4.62 -5.73
N LEU A 154 -5.87 5.72 -5.79
CA LEU A 154 -7.32 5.63 -6.01
C LEU A 154 -7.64 4.96 -7.35
N ARG A 155 -6.87 5.27 -8.40
CA ARG A 155 -7.00 4.59 -9.69
C ARG A 155 -6.68 3.10 -9.55
N GLY A 156 -5.56 2.77 -8.91
CA GLY A 156 -5.18 1.36 -8.67
C GLY A 156 -6.23 0.58 -7.88
N LEU A 157 -6.85 1.19 -6.87
CA LEU A 157 -7.96 0.60 -6.10
C LEU A 157 -9.18 0.37 -6.98
N GLN A 158 -9.52 1.33 -7.85
CA GLN A 158 -10.61 1.20 -8.82
C GLN A 158 -10.35 0.12 -9.87
N ASP A 159 -9.11 -0.29 -10.09
CA ASP A 159 -8.76 -1.36 -11.04
C ASP A 159 -8.70 -2.76 -10.38
N LEU A 160 -8.99 -2.86 -9.09
CA LEU A 160 -9.10 -4.14 -8.39
C LEU A 160 -10.38 -4.88 -8.80
N THR A 161 -10.26 -6.21 -8.98
CA THR A 161 -11.34 -7.06 -9.49
C THR A 161 -12.47 -7.24 -8.48
N TRP A 162 -12.18 -7.02 -7.20
CA TRP A 162 -13.12 -7.06 -6.10
C TRP A 162 -12.84 -5.91 -5.14
N LEU A 163 -13.90 -5.29 -4.66
CA LEU A 163 -13.87 -4.27 -3.60
C LEU A 163 -15.09 -4.50 -2.69
N PRO A 164 -15.05 -3.99 -1.44
CA PRO A 164 -16.22 -3.93 -0.58
C PRO A 164 -17.42 -3.30 -1.29
N THR A 165 -18.62 -3.83 -1.05
CA THR A 165 -19.86 -3.25 -1.59
C THR A 165 -19.98 -1.78 -1.21
N GLY A 166 -20.26 -0.93 -2.20
CA GLY A 166 -20.34 0.52 -2.00
C GLY A 166 -19.00 1.24 -1.84
N PHE A 167 -17.84 0.56 -1.94
CA PHE A 167 -16.53 1.23 -1.87
C PHE A 167 -16.40 2.32 -2.94
N ARG A 168 -16.78 2.01 -4.19
CA ARG A 168 -16.66 2.95 -5.32
C ARG A 168 -17.55 4.16 -5.13
N ASP A 169 -18.79 3.94 -4.71
CA ASP A 169 -19.79 5.00 -4.50
C ASP A 169 -19.41 5.90 -3.30
N ASN A 170 -18.73 5.33 -2.30
CA ASN A 170 -18.32 6.03 -1.08
C ASN A 170 -16.83 6.42 -1.08
N ALA A 171 -16.12 6.34 -2.22
CA ALA A 171 -14.68 6.54 -2.27
C ALA A 171 -14.25 7.91 -1.70
N ALA A 172 -15.03 8.96 -1.97
CA ALA A 172 -14.78 10.29 -1.42
C ALA A 172 -14.84 10.31 0.11
N GLU A 173 -15.86 9.69 0.71
CA GLU A 173 -16.03 9.63 2.18
C GLU A 173 -14.93 8.80 2.85
N LEU A 174 -14.50 7.71 2.23
CA LEU A 174 -13.39 6.88 2.72
C LEU A 174 -12.06 7.68 2.73
N LEU A 175 -11.81 8.43 1.65
CA LEU A 175 -10.60 9.23 1.46
C LEU A 175 -10.55 10.47 2.33
N THR A 176 -11.68 11.17 2.49
CA THR A 176 -11.74 12.44 3.19
C THR A 176 -13.11 12.66 3.81
N ALA A 177 -13.17 13.34 4.94
CA ALA A 177 -14.42 13.66 5.59
C ALA A 177 -15.10 14.85 4.91
N SER A 178 -16.43 14.79 4.79
CA SER A 178 -17.25 15.91 4.29
C SER A 178 -17.50 16.96 5.38
N GLY A 179 -16.44 17.39 6.09
CA GLY A 179 -16.50 18.33 7.21
C GLY A 179 -15.39 18.10 8.25
N HIS A 180 -15.34 18.97 9.26
CA HIS A 180 -14.34 18.94 10.34
C HIS A 180 -14.96 18.80 11.74
N ASP A 181 -16.22 18.36 11.81
CA ASP A 181 -16.93 18.14 13.06
C ASP A 181 -17.07 16.64 13.40
N PHE A 182 -17.61 16.38 14.59
CA PHE A 182 -17.85 15.02 15.06
C PHE A 182 -18.81 14.23 14.15
N THR A 183 -19.77 14.90 13.51
CA THR A 183 -20.73 14.23 12.60
C THR A 183 -20.00 13.69 11.36
N ALA A 184 -19.13 14.50 10.77
CA ALA A 184 -18.28 14.10 9.64
C ALA A 184 -17.29 13.00 10.04
N TYR A 185 -16.68 13.11 11.23
CA TYR A 185 -15.80 12.08 11.78
C TYR A 185 -16.52 10.73 11.93
N ARG A 186 -17.68 10.72 12.60
CA ARG A 186 -18.46 9.50 12.86
C ARG A 186 -18.90 8.83 11.57
N ARG A 187 -19.32 9.60 10.56
CA ARG A 187 -19.68 9.07 9.24
C ARG A 187 -18.50 8.40 8.55
N ARG A 188 -17.34 9.07 8.50
CA ARG A 188 -16.13 8.51 7.90
C ARG A 188 -15.65 7.27 8.63
N ALA A 189 -15.66 7.28 9.96
CA ALA A 189 -15.32 6.12 10.78
C ALA A 189 -16.23 4.91 10.47
N ALA A 190 -17.54 5.13 10.39
CA ALA A 190 -18.50 4.09 10.04
C ALA A 190 -18.28 3.54 8.61
N ALA A 191 -17.97 4.41 7.64
CA ALA A 191 -17.66 4.00 6.27
C ALA A 191 -16.39 3.15 6.19
N LEU A 192 -15.32 3.57 6.88
CA LEU A 192 -14.07 2.81 6.95
C LEU A 192 -14.27 1.46 7.63
N ARG A 193 -14.98 1.43 8.76
CA ARG A 193 -15.31 0.19 9.47
C ARG A 193 -16.11 -0.77 8.60
N ALA A 194 -17.13 -0.28 7.89
CA ALA A 194 -17.92 -1.11 6.98
C ALA A 194 -17.07 -1.72 5.86
N ALA A 195 -16.15 -0.94 5.28
CA ALA A 195 -15.24 -1.42 4.24
C ALA A 195 -14.25 -2.46 4.78
N PHE A 196 -13.70 -2.26 5.98
CA PHE A 196 -12.83 -3.24 6.64
C PHE A 196 -13.55 -4.53 7.01
N ASN A 197 -14.74 -4.45 7.60
CA ASN A 197 -15.53 -5.63 7.96
C ASN A 197 -15.90 -6.45 6.72
N ALA A 198 -16.16 -5.80 5.58
CA ALA A 198 -16.38 -6.49 4.32
C ALA A 198 -15.12 -7.19 3.80
N LEU A 199 -13.93 -6.58 3.96
CA LEU A 199 -12.66 -7.23 3.64
C LEU A 199 -12.41 -8.43 4.55
N ILE A 200 -12.62 -8.29 5.86
CA ILE A 200 -12.48 -9.39 6.84
C ILE A 200 -13.41 -10.54 6.47
N ALA A 201 -14.70 -10.26 6.26
CA ALA A 201 -15.66 -11.29 5.87
C ALA A 201 -15.26 -12.00 4.56
N ARG A 202 -14.67 -11.28 3.61
CA ARG A 202 -14.16 -11.86 2.37
C ARG A 202 -12.96 -12.78 2.63
N LEU A 203 -12.01 -12.34 3.45
CA LEU A 203 -10.84 -13.11 3.84
C LEU A 203 -11.21 -14.39 4.60
N GLN A 204 -12.23 -14.33 5.46
CA GLN A 204 -12.78 -15.50 6.17
C GLN A 204 -13.46 -16.47 5.19
N ALA A 205 -14.28 -15.95 4.27
CA ALA A 205 -14.94 -16.77 3.26
C ALA A 205 -13.94 -17.49 2.33
N ASP A 206 -12.81 -16.86 2.05
CA ASP A 206 -11.72 -17.44 1.26
C ASP A 206 -10.79 -18.34 2.10
N GLY A 207 -11.04 -18.51 3.41
CA GLY A 207 -10.26 -19.35 4.32
C GLY A 207 -8.87 -18.80 4.67
N THR A 208 -8.64 -17.50 4.50
CA THR A 208 -7.38 -16.84 4.85
C THR A 208 -7.26 -16.57 6.36
N TYR A 209 -8.39 -16.36 7.03
CA TYR A 209 -8.51 -16.20 8.48
C TYR A 209 -9.69 -17.02 8.98
N GLY A 210 -9.65 -17.44 10.25
CA GLY A 210 -10.77 -18.08 10.95
C GLY A 210 -11.73 -17.07 11.58
N ASP A 211 -12.40 -17.48 12.66
CA ASP A 211 -13.47 -16.70 13.29
C ASP A 211 -12.99 -15.46 14.05
N ASP A 212 -11.70 -15.41 14.42
CA ASP A 212 -11.07 -14.29 15.14
C ASP A 212 -9.82 -13.75 14.41
N PRO A 213 -10.00 -12.99 13.32
CA PRO A 213 -8.90 -12.45 12.52
C PRO A 213 -8.00 -11.47 13.28
N ASP A 214 -8.53 -10.76 14.29
CA ASP A 214 -7.73 -9.87 15.12
C ASP A 214 -6.70 -10.67 15.91
N ASN A 215 -7.15 -11.64 16.70
CA ASN A 215 -6.26 -12.47 17.49
C ASN A 215 -5.32 -13.30 16.60
N GLU A 216 -5.81 -13.88 15.51
CA GLU A 216 -4.94 -14.62 14.57
C GLU A 216 -3.84 -13.77 13.95
N SER A 217 -4.17 -12.53 13.54
CA SER A 217 -3.17 -11.60 13.00
C SER A 217 -2.16 -11.18 14.07
N PHE A 218 -2.63 -10.90 15.28
CA PHE A 218 -1.81 -10.53 16.42
C PHE A 218 -0.82 -11.64 16.80
N LEU A 219 -1.30 -12.87 16.93
CA LEU A 219 -0.48 -14.05 17.27
C LEU A 219 0.60 -14.31 16.21
N ARG A 220 0.29 -14.11 14.92
CA ARG A 220 1.26 -14.29 13.83
C ARG A 220 2.34 -13.21 13.80
N ILE A 221 2.03 -11.98 14.21
CA ILE A 221 3.00 -10.87 14.25
C ILE A 221 3.92 -10.99 15.47
N TYR A 222 3.35 -11.38 16.62
CA TYR A 222 4.05 -11.32 17.91
C TYR A 222 4.32 -12.71 18.49
N ASP A 223 5.27 -13.45 17.92
CA ASP A 223 5.73 -14.76 18.46
C ASP A 223 6.65 -14.63 19.70
N GLU A 224 6.68 -13.45 20.34
CA GLU A 224 7.53 -13.20 21.50
C GLU A 224 6.86 -13.67 22.80
N PRO A 225 7.61 -14.33 23.70
CA PRO A 225 7.16 -14.58 25.07
C PRO A 225 6.76 -13.28 25.77
N GLY A 226 5.54 -13.23 26.31
CA GLY A 226 4.97 -12.12 27.06
C GLY A 226 4.15 -11.10 26.25
N ARG A 227 3.88 -11.35 24.96
CA ARG A 227 3.02 -10.47 24.12
C ARG A 227 1.77 -11.16 23.58
N ALA A 228 1.89 -12.42 23.13
CA ALA A 228 0.83 -13.21 22.49
C ALA A 228 -0.02 -14.04 23.47
N TRP A 229 -0.47 -13.42 24.57
CA TRP A 229 -1.26 -14.11 25.62
C TRP A 229 -0.53 -15.29 26.29
N ASN A 230 0.76 -15.45 26.02
CA ASN A 230 1.67 -16.46 26.59
C ASN A 230 2.36 -15.94 27.87
N MET A 231 1.66 -15.11 28.65
CA MET A 231 2.22 -14.57 29.89
C MET A 231 2.50 -15.67 30.92
N ASP A 232 1.71 -16.73 30.93
CA ASP A 232 1.95 -17.87 31.83
C ASP A 232 3.22 -18.63 31.44
N ASP A 233 3.46 -18.85 30.14
CA ASP A 233 4.70 -19.46 29.64
C ASP A 233 5.92 -18.56 29.93
N TRP A 234 5.77 -17.25 29.76
CA TRP A 234 6.79 -16.28 30.15
C TRP A 234 7.08 -16.33 31.64
N ASN A 235 6.05 -16.34 32.49
CA ASN A 235 6.16 -16.38 33.95
C ASN A 235 6.84 -17.67 34.43
N ALA A 236 6.51 -18.80 33.81
CA ALA A 236 7.12 -20.10 34.10
C ALA A 236 8.62 -20.09 33.76
N GLU A 237 8.99 -19.61 32.57
CA GLU A 237 10.40 -19.54 32.15
C GLU A 237 11.19 -18.50 32.97
N HIS A 238 10.59 -17.36 33.31
CA HIS A 238 11.20 -16.35 34.15
C HIS A 238 11.48 -16.91 35.55
N THR A 239 10.49 -17.58 36.17
CA THR A 239 10.64 -18.24 37.46
C THR A 239 11.73 -19.31 37.40
N ARG A 240 11.76 -20.15 36.36
CA ARG A 240 12.81 -21.18 36.17
C ARG A 240 14.22 -20.58 36.09
N ARG A 241 14.38 -19.41 35.48
CA ARG A 241 15.69 -18.76 35.27
C ARG A 241 16.17 -17.94 36.46
N HIS A 242 15.25 -17.44 37.28
CA HIS A 242 15.54 -16.44 38.31
C HIS A 242 15.13 -16.85 39.73
N SER A 243 14.54 -18.05 39.91
CA SER A 243 14.42 -18.65 41.24
C SER A 243 15.76 -19.22 41.71
N PRO A 244 16.16 -18.96 42.96
CA PRO A 244 17.43 -19.39 43.55
C PRO A 244 17.55 -20.91 43.76
#